data_AF-A0A9D4K5H4-F1
#
_entry.id   AF-A0A9D4K5H4-F1
#
_cell.length_a   1.000
_cell.length_b   1.000
_cell.length_c   1.000
_cell.angle_alpha   90.00
_cell.angle_beta   90.00
_cell.angle_gamma   90.00
#
_symmetry.space_group_name_H-M   'P 1'
#
loop_
_entity.id
_entity.type
_entity.pdbx_description
1 polymer ?
#
loop_
_entity_poly.entity_id
_entity_poly.type
_entity_poly.pdbx_seq_one_letter_code
_entity_poly.pdbx_strand_id
1 'polypeptide(L)'
;MRFTEKIGNVPFASLIACIIVFAGVGVFCGTLYRALTIILKSVMEELFGFTVSWLQVLQIVFIIIACVMALYAIMLLIFGFLATGATRKNVYSGASCIMGGRVSAGFFMFISYILNLAWMGVTALCVIPIAGYLMLRSICSTEVYSKDASSLGGYCFSLTHFGIYRNQSFPPGITPPGREALCGHTELRRFCDNIEISGPLFCVAFVGAVLICLGMLHFMVSLAANYTRIRISKELTDLRDAVDVEELELHSNDIDKNSSQY
;
A
#
# COMPACT_ATOMS: atom_id res chain seq x y z
N MET A 1 -22.60 29.41 -14.61
CA MET A 1 -23.12 28.04 -14.50
C MET A 1 -22.28 26.97 -15.23
N ARG A 2 -21.69 27.24 -16.40
CA ARG A 2 -20.89 26.24 -17.17
C ARG A 2 -19.49 25.89 -16.61
N PHE A 3 -18.90 26.70 -15.73
CA PHE A 3 -17.53 26.44 -15.20
C PHE A 3 -17.55 25.47 -14.00
N THR A 4 -18.54 25.61 -13.12
CA THR A 4 -18.79 24.68 -11.99
C THR A 4 -19.19 23.28 -12.46
N GLU A 5 -19.86 23.18 -13.61
CA GLU A 5 -20.23 21.91 -14.25
C GLU A 5 -19.00 21.17 -14.83
N LYS A 6 -17.99 21.90 -15.32
CA LYS A 6 -16.71 21.31 -15.78
C LYS A 6 -15.83 20.86 -14.61
N ILE A 7 -15.88 21.54 -13.47
CA ILE A 7 -15.23 21.12 -12.23
C ILE A 7 -15.92 19.86 -11.67
N GLY A 8 -17.24 19.75 -11.78
CA GLY A 8 -17.98 18.54 -11.35
C GLY A 8 -17.64 17.24 -12.10
N ASN A 9 -16.97 17.33 -13.26
CA ASN A 9 -16.70 16.18 -14.15
C ASN A 9 -15.29 15.58 -14.01
N VAL A 10 -14.42 16.17 -13.20
CA VAL A 10 -13.08 15.60 -12.94
C VAL A 10 -13.15 14.79 -11.64
N PRO A 11 -12.66 13.53 -11.61
CA PRO A 11 -12.60 12.73 -10.38
C PRO A 11 -11.50 13.24 -9.45
N PHE A 12 -11.69 14.44 -8.89
CA PHE A 12 -10.76 15.07 -7.95
C PHE A 12 -10.46 14.15 -6.76
N ALA A 13 -11.46 13.38 -6.30
CA ALA A 13 -11.28 12.38 -5.24
C ALA A 13 -10.28 11.29 -5.63
N SER A 14 -10.38 10.72 -6.84
CA SER A 14 -9.45 9.69 -7.32
C SER A 14 -8.06 10.24 -7.61
N LEU A 15 -7.96 11.49 -8.05
CA LEU A 15 -6.68 12.17 -8.27
C LEU A 15 -5.94 12.43 -6.94
N ILE A 16 -6.65 12.93 -5.92
CA ILE A 16 -6.09 13.12 -4.57
C ILE A 16 -5.67 11.76 -3.99
N ALA A 17 -6.51 10.72 -4.11
CA ALA A 17 -6.19 9.38 -3.65
C ALA A 17 -4.91 8.84 -4.34
N CYS A 18 -4.78 9.06 -5.65
CA CYS A 18 -3.58 8.67 -6.40
C CYS A 18 -2.34 9.37 -5.86
N ILE A 19 -2.38 10.68 -5.64
CA ILE A 19 -1.24 11.44 -5.10
C ILE A 19 -0.84 10.90 -3.73
N ILE A 20 -1.80 10.62 -2.85
CA ILE A 20 -1.56 10.05 -1.52
C ILE A 20 -0.87 8.69 -1.63
N VAL A 21 -1.37 7.78 -2.50
CA VAL A 21 -0.75 6.46 -2.70
C VAL A 21 0.65 6.58 -3.27
N PHE A 22 0.88 7.43 -4.26
CA PHE A 22 2.22 7.63 -4.85
C PHE A 22 3.22 8.20 -3.84
N ALA A 23 2.82 9.18 -3.05
CA ALA A 23 3.62 9.71 -1.96
C ALA A 23 3.94 8.61 -0.93
N GLY A 24 2.93 7.85 -0.51
CA GLY A 24 3.09 6.73 0.42
C GLY A 24 4.05 5.66 -0.11
N VAL A 25 3.90 5.23 -1.38
CA VAL A 25 4.78 4.24 -2.04
C VAL A 25 6.22 4.74 -2.10
N GLY A 26 6.44 5.99 -2.52
CA GLY A 26 7.78 6.57 -2.61
C GLY A 26 8.46 6.66 -1.25
N VAL A 27 7.73 7.15 -0.24
CA VAL A 27 8.22 7.26 1.14
C VAL A 27 8.52 5.88 1.71
N PHE A 28 7.57 4.94 1.63
CA PHE A 28 7.72 3.58 2.15
C PHE A 28 8.91 2.88 1.52
N CYS A 29 8.96 2.82 0.18
CA CYS A 29 10.01 2.09 -0.53
C CYS A 29 11.39 2.70 -0.29
N GLY A 30 11.53 4.03 -0.40
CA GLY A 30 12.82 4.70 -0.24
C GLY A 30 13.39 4.58 1.18
N THR A 31 12.55 4.83 2.19
CA THR A 31 13.00 4.79 3.59
C THR A 31 13.22 3.37 4.08
N LEU A 32 12.35 2.41 3.74
CA LEU A 32 12.53 1.01 4.11
C LEU A 32 13.78 0.40 3.45
N TYR A 33 14.01 0.68 2.17
CA TYR A 33 15.21 0.22 1.46
C TYR A 33 16.48 0.73 2.15
N ARG A 34 16.53 2.03 2.46
CA ARG A 34 17.69 2.64 3.11
C ARG A 34 17.89 2.12 4.53
N ALA A 35 16.82 1.98 5.31
CA ALA A 35 16.88 1.45 6.68
C ALA A 35 17.43 0.01 6.71
N LEU A 36 16.87 -0.87 5.87
CA LEU A 36 17.32 -2.26 5.78
C LEU A 36 18.75 -2.37 5.26
N THR A 37 19.17 -1.51 4.34
CA THR A 37 20.55 -1.50 3.83
C THR A 37 21.55 -1.17 4.94
N ILE A 38 21.25 -0.19 5.81
CA ILE A 38 22.11 0.16 6.95
C ILE A 38 22.21 -1.02 7.92
N ILE A 39 21.08 -1.63 8.27
CA ILE A 39 21.07 -2.78 9.19
C ILE A 39 21.82 -3.98 8.59
N LEU A 40 21.61 -4.29 7.31
CA LEU A 40 22.22 -5.46 6.70
C LEU A 40 23.72 -5.29 6.45
N LYS A 41 24.14 -4.15 5.91
CA LYS A 41 25.55 -3.92 5.56
C LYS A 41 26.36 -3.42 6.75
N SER A 42 25.92 -2.32 7.38
CA SER A 42 26.71 -1.64 8.40
C SER A 42 26.63 -2.31 9.77
N VAL A 43 25.54 -3.01 10.07
CA VAL A 43 25.39 -3.73 11.35
C VAL A 43 25.74 -5.21 11.16
N MET A 44 24.99 -5.97 10.35
CA MET A 44 25.15 -7.43 10.29
C MET A 44 26.47 -7.84 9.61
N GLU A 45 26.80 -7.27 8.46
CA GLU A 45 28.00 -7.63 7.71
C GLU A 45 29.28 -7.01 8.30
N GLU A 46 29.34 -5.69 8.48
CA GLU A 46 30.55 -5.01 8.96
C GLU A 46 30.86 -5.28 10.43
N LEU A 47 29.84 -5.31 11.29
CA LEU A 47 30.05 -5.35 12.75
C LEU A 47 30.00 -6.78 13.29
N PHE A 48 28.99 -7.54 12.85
CA PHE A 48 28.83 -8.93 13.28
C PHE A 48 29.43 -9.96 12.33
N GLY A 49 29.87 -9.58 11.13
CA GLY A 49 30.56 -10.48 10.20
C GLY A 49 29.69 -11.60 9.64
N PHE A 50 28.36 -11.46 9.61
CA PHE A 50 27.48 -12.45 9.02
C PHE A 50 26.42 -11.82 8.12
N THR A 51 26.05 -12.53 7.05
CA THR A 51 25.07 -12.08 6.07
C THR A 51 23.72 -12.78 6.30
N VAL A 52 22.64 -12.00 6.25
CA VAL A 52 21.28 -12.48 6.45
C VAL A 52 20.53 -12.45 5.12
N SER A 53 20.68 -13.52 4.34
CA SER A 53 20.13 -13.61 2.98
C SER A 53 18.60 -13.57 2.94
N TRP A 54 17.89 -14.12 3.94
CA TRP A 54 16.42 -14.06 3.98
C TRP A 54 15.88 -12.63 4.12
N LEU A 55 16.58 -11.75 4.84
CA LEU A 55 16.15 -10.36 5.02
C LEU A 55 16.33 -9.55 3.73
N GLN A 56 17.38 -9.84 2.95
CA GLN A 56 17.59 -9.25 1.62
C GLN A 56 16.47 -9.64 0.65
N VAL A 57 16.04 -10.91 0.67
CA VAL A 57 14.89 -11.36 -0.13
C VAL A 57 13.62 -10.61 0.25
N LEU A 58 13.36 -10.48 1.55
CA LEU A 58 12.19 -9.76 2.08
C LEU A 58 12.19 -8.27 1.68
N GLN A 59 13.35 -7.61 1.67
CA GLN A 59 13.50 -6.25 1.15
C GLN A 59 13.08 -6.13 -0.32
N ILE A 60 13.54 -7.05 -1.18
CA ILE A 60 13.19 -7.07 -2.61
C ILE A 60 11.70 -7.31 -2.81
N VAL A 61 11.10 -8.23 -2.04
CA VAL A 61 9.66 -8.52 -2.10
C VAL A 61 8.83 -7.28 -1.79
N PHE A 62 9.18 -6.50 -0.77
CA PHE A 62 8.45 -5.27 -0.45
C PHE A 62 8.53 -4.21 -1.55
N ILE A 63 9.67 -4.10 -2.24
CA ILE A 63 9.82 -3.18 -3.38
C ILE A 63 8.89 -3.61 -4.53
N ILE A 64 8.84 -4.90 -4.84
CA ILE A 64 7.96 -5.44 -5.88
C ILE A 64 6.49 -5.13 -5.53
N ILE A 65 6.07 -5.39 -4.29
CA ILE A 65 4.72 -5.08 -3.82
C ILE A 65 4.41 -3.58 -3.97
N ALA A 66 5.35 -2.71 -3.61
CA ALA A 66 5.20 -1.26 -3.75
C ALA A 66 5.04 -0.82 -5.23
N CYS A 67 5.81 -1.40 -6.14
CA CYS A 67 5.69 -1.16 -7.58
C CYS A 67 4.32 -1.60 -8.14
N VAL A 68 3.86 -2.79 -7.76
CA VAL A 68 2.53 -3.30 -8.15
C VAL A 68 1.44 -2.34 -7.69
N MET A 69 1.59 -1.75 -6.52
CA MET A 69 0.61 -0.81 -5.97
C MET A 69 0.59 0.54 -6.68
N ALA A 70 1.75 1.05 -7.09
CA ALA A 70 1.79 2.24 -7.93
C ALA A 70 1.08 2.01 -9.27
N LEU A 71 1.32 0.85 -9.91
CA LEU A 71 0.63 0.47 -11.15
C LEU A 71 -0.88 0.32 -10.94
N TYR A 72 -1.28 -0.31 -9.83
CA TYR A 72 -2.69 -0.48 -9.48
C TYR A 72 -3.38 0.87 -9.23
N ALA A 73 -2.72 1.81 -8.57
CA ALA A 73 -3.24 3.16 -8.36
C ALA A 73 -3.47 3.91 -9.69
N ILE A 74 -2.56 3.76 -10.66
CA ILE A 74 -2.76 4.29 -12.02
C ILE A 74 -3.99 3.67 -12.68
N MET A 75 -4.15 2.35 -12.60
CA MET A 75 -5.32 1.66 -13.17
C MET A 75 -6.63 2.16 -12.54
N LEU A 76 -6.66 2.34 -11.22
CA LEU A 76 -7.83 2.89 -10.51
C LEU A 76 -8.09 4.35 -10.89
N LEU A 77 -7.05 5.14 -11.10
CA LEU A 77 -7.18 6.52 -11.55
C LEU A 77 -7.80 6.59 -12.96
N ILE A 78 -7.31 5.77 -13.89
CA ILE A 78 -7.87 5.66 -15.25
C ILE A 78 -9.34 5.24 -15.18
N PHE A 79 -9.66 4.22 -14.36
CA PHE A 79 -11.04 3.80 -14.15
C PHE A 79 -11.92 4.92 -13.58
N GLY A 80 -11.40 5.71 -12.64
CA GLY A 80 -12.07 6.91 -12.12
C GLY A 80 -12.41 7.92 -13.23
N PHE A 81 -11.45 8.20 -14.13
CA PHE A 81 -11.69 9.08 -15.28
C PHE A 81 -12.72 8.51 -16.26
N LEU A 82 -12.71 7.20 -16.51
CA LEU A 82 -13.70 6.55 -17.39
C LEU A 82 -15.12 6.54 -16.79
N ALA A 83 -15.23 6.39 -15.46
CA ALA A 83 -16.51 6.41 -14.77
C ALA A 83 -17.14 7.81 -14.68
N THR A 84 -16.32 8.88 -14.68
CA THR A 84 -16.79 10.26 -14.65
C THR A 84 -17.01 10.73 -16.09
N GLY A 85 -18.28 10.90 -16.50
CA GLY A 85 -18.76 10.93 -17.90
C GLY A 85 -18.23 12.00 -18.87
N ALA A 86 -17.08 12.65 -18.65
CA ALA A 86 -16.45 13.56 -19.59
C ALA A 86 -16.09 12.90 -20.95
N THR A 87 -15.86 11.58 -20.97
CA THR A 87 -15.56 10.80 -22.19
C THR A 87 -16.78 10.09 -22.78
N ARG A 88 -17.94 10.10 -22.09
CA ARG A 88 -19.15 9.34 -22.49
C ARG A 88 -19.71 9.77 -23.85
N LYS A 89 -19.44 11.00 -24.31
CA LYS A 89 -19.96 11.52 -25.58
C LYS A 89 -19.19 11.07 -26.84
N ASN A 90 -17.93 10.64 -26.74
CA ASN A 90 -17.12 10.35 -27.93
C ASN A 90 -16.69 8.89 -28.13
N VAL A 91 -16.78 8.02 -27.12
CA VAL A 91 -16.13 6.69 -27.21
C VAL A 91 -17.07 5.50 -27.00
N TYR A 92 -18.13 5.59 -26.19
CA TYR A 92 -18.93 4.41 -25.79
C TYR A 92 -20.44 4.63 -25.99
N SER A 93 -20.95 4.30 -27.18
CA SER A 93 -22.39 4.32 -27.53
C SER A 93 -23.06 2.93 -27.48
N GLY A 94 -22.36 1.88 -27.04
CA GLY A 94 -22.85 0.49 -27.10
C GLY A 94 -23.25 -0.11 -25.74
N ALA A 95 -24.42 -0.77 -25.68
CA ALA A 95 -24.96 -1.44 -24.49
C ALA A 95 -24.01 -2.52 -23.90
N SER A 96 -23.29 -3.27 -24.74
CA SER A 96 -22.30 -4.28 -24.30
C SER A 96 -21.11 -3.70 -23.53
N CYS A 97 -20.80 -2.43 -23.81
CA CYS A 97 -19.68 -1.70 -23.26
C CYS A 97 -19.99 -1.06 -21.89
N ILE A 98 -21.27 -0.73 -21.65
CA ILE A 98 -21.79 -0.32 -20.34
C ILE A 98 -21.82 -1.50 -19.36
N MET A 99 -22.06 -2.72 -19.87
CA MET A 99 -22.06 -3.95 -19.06
C MET A 99 -20.65 -4.35 -18.58
N GLY A 100 -19.61 -4.13 -19.39
CA GLY A 100 -18.20 -4.34 -18.99
C GLY A 100 -17.72 -3.39 -17.89
N GLY A 101 -18.21 -2.16 -17.86
CA GLY A 101 -17.92 -1.17 -16.81
C GLY A 101 -18.41 -1.58 -15.40
N ARG A 102 -19.47 -2.39 -15.32
CA ARG A 102 -20.07 -2.86 -14.06
C ARG A 102 -19.31 -4.01 -13.43
N VAL A 103 -19.01 -5.02 -14.25
CA VAL A 103 -18.21 -6.19 -13.81
C VAL A 103 -16.81 -5.73 -13.41
N SER A 104 -16.22 -4.82 -14.19
CA SER A 104 -14.93 -4.22 -13.83
C SER A 104 -14.99 -3.37 -12.56
N ALA A 105 -16.04 -2.56 -12.34
CA ALA A 105 -16.20 -1.80 -11.09
C ALA A 105 -16.23 -2.71 -9.84
N GLY A 106 -17.04 -3.77 -9.88
CA GLY A 106 -17.13 -4.74 -8.79
C GLY A 106 -15.82 -5.50 -8.57
N PHE A 107 -15.16 -5.90 -9.65
CA PHE A 107 -13.86 -6.57 -9.60
C PHE A 107 -12.76 -5.67 -9.00
N PHE A 108 -12.66 -4.41 -9.44
CA PHE A 108 -11.71 -3.46 -8.87
C PHE A 108 -12.01 -3.16 -7.40
N MET A 109 -13.28 -3.10 -6.99
CA MET A 109 -13.66 -2.91 -5.59
C MET A 109 -13.20 -4.10 -4.73
N PHE A 110 -13.42 -5.33 -5.21
CA PHE A 110 -12.96 -6.54 -4.52
C PHE A 110 -11.43 -6.58 -4.40
N ILE A 111 -10.70 -6.35 -5.50
CA ILE A 111 -9.23 -6.32 -5.46
C ILE A 111 -8.73 -5.20 -4.54
N SER A 112 -9.31 -4.01 -4.60
CA SER A 112 -8.92 -2.87 -3.76
C SER A 112 -9.08 -3.22 -2.28
N TYR A 113 -10.14 -3.93 -1.92
CA TYR A 113 -10.37 -4.41 -0.56
C TYR A 113 -9.29 -5.40 -0.10
N ILE A 114 -8.97 -6.41 -0.91
CA ILE A 114 -7.92 -7.39 -0.58
C ILE A 114 -6.54 -6.73 -0.47
N LEU A 115 -6.21 -5.82 -1.39
CA LEU A 115 -4.95 -5.07 -1.33
C LEU A 115 -4.88 -4.17 -0.09
N ASN A 116 -5.98 -3.51 0.28
CA ASN A 116 -6.02 -2.70 1.50
C ASN A 116 -5.78 -3.56 2.74
N LEU A 117 -6.40 -4.74 2.84
CA LEU A 117 -6.12 -5.69 3.93
C LEU A 117 -4.66 -6.14 3.95
N ALA A 118 -4.06 -6.39 2.79
CA ALA A 118 -2.64 -6.74 2.71
C ALA A 118 -1.75 -5.60 3.25
N TRP A 119 -2.02 -4.34 2.87
CA TRP A 119 -1.27 -3.18 3.35
C TRP A 119 -1.48 -2.87 4.83
N MET A 120 -2.66 -3.15 5.37
CA MET A 120 -2.90 -3.12 6.81
C MET A 120 -2.00 -4.13 7.53
N GLY A 121 -1.85 -5.34 6.97
CA GLY A 121 -0.90 -6.33 7.45
C GLY A 121 0.55 -5.84 7.40
N VAL A 122 0.99 -5.26 6.27
CA VAL A 122 2.34 -4.68 6.13
C VAL A 122 2.56 -3.57 7.17
N THR A 123 1.59 -2.69 7.36
CA THR A 123 1.64 -1.60 8.34
C THR A 123 1.79 -2.14 9.75
N ALA A 124 1.07 -3.21 10.11
CA ALA A 124 1.20 -3.87 11.40
C ALA A 124 2.60 -4.52 11.56
N LEU A 125 3.13 -5.16 10.53
CA LEU A 125 4.47 -5.75 10.55
C LEU A 125 5.57 -4.70 10.71
N CYS A 126 5.38 -3.48 10.17
CA CYS A 126 6.32 -2.37 10.35
C CYS A 126 6.45 -1.90 11.81
N VAL A 127 5.51 -2.25 12.69
CA VAL A 127 5.63 -1.96 14.13
C VAL A 127 6.77 -2.75 14.77
N ILE A 128 7.08 -3.96 14.27
CA ILE A 128 8.13 -4.82 14.82
C ILE A 128 9.51 -4.14 14.78
N PRO A 129 10.03 -3.67 13.63
CA PRO A 129 11.32 -2.99 13.60
C PRO A 129 11.32 -1.66 14.36
N ILE A 130 10.18 -0.95 14.44
CA ILE A 130 10.05 0.28 15.23
C ILE A 130 10.18 -0.03 16.73
N ALA A 131 9.50 -1.07 17.22
CA ALA A 131 9.64 -1.51 18.60
C ALA A 131 11.07 -1.93 18.91
N GLY A 132 11.72 -2.68 18.00
CA GLY A 132 13.14 -3.02 18.10
C GLY A 132 14.03 -1.78 18.19
N TYR A 133 13.80 -0.78 17.35
CA TYR A 133 14.51 0.50 17.42
C TYR A 133 14.32 1.18 18.78
N LEU A 134 13.09 1.30 19.30
CA LEU A 134 12.84 1.96 20.58
C LEU A 134 13.57 1.26 21.74
N MET A 135 13.57 -0.07 21.74
CA MET A 135 14.29 -0.87 22.74
C MET A 135 15.80 -0.64 22.64
N LEU A 136 16.37 -0.76 21.44
CA LEU A 136 17.80 -0.59 21.20
C LEU A 136 18.27 0.84 21.50
N ARG A 137 17.44 1.84 21.18
CA ARG A 137 17.73 3.25 21.50
C ARG A 137 17.84 3.47 23.00
N SER A 138 16.92 2.90 23.78
CA SER A 138 16.95 2.98 25.25
C SER A 138 18.25 2.37 25.80
N ILE A 139 18.65 1.22 25.27
CA ILE A 139 19.90 0.54 25.65
C ILE A 139 21.10 1.41 25.27
N CYS A 140 21.18 1.88 24.03
CA CYS A 140 22.26 2.74 23.55
C CYS A 140 22.40 4.02 24.36
N SER A 141 21.29 4.66 24.73
CA SER A 141 21.31 5.85 25.56
C SER A 141 21.83 5.57 26.97
N THR A 142 21.38 4.47 27.58
CA THR A 142 21.67 4.17 29.00
C THR A 142 23.05 3.54 29.17
N GLU A 143 23.41 2.59 28.32
CA GLU A 143 24.63 1.80 28.49
C GLU A 143 25.82 2.36 27.73
N VAL A 144 25.60 3.01 26.57
CA VAL A 144 26.70 3.37 25.65
C VAL A 144 26.98 4.87 25.63
N TYR A 145 25.93 5.69 25.51
CA TYR A 145 26.10 7.14 25.41
C TYR A 145 26.32 7.82 26.76
N SER A 146 25.81 7.25 27.86
CA SER A 146 25.95 7.82 29.21
C SER A 146 27.27 7.45 29.91
N LYS A 147 28.00 6.44 29.41
CA LYS A 147 29.21 5.89 30.03
C LYS A 147 30.44 6.11 29.15
N ASP A 148 31.55 6.50 29.77
CA ASP A 148 32.84 6.66 29.09
C ASP A 148 33.52 5.31 28.78
N ALA A 149 34.53 5.35 27.89
CA ALA A 149 35.36 4.21 27.47
C ALA A 149 35.90 3.36 28.64
N SER A 150 36.16 3.99 29.78
CA SER A 150 36.69 3.37 31.00
C SER A 150 35.63 2.83 31.98
N SER A 151 34.36 3.25 31.84
CA SER A 151 33.26 2.94 32.77
C SER A 151 32.21 1.97 32.23
N LEU A 152 32.31 1.55 30.96
CA LEU A 152 31.51 0.43 30.44
C LEU A 152 32.06 -0.87 31.00
N GLY A 153 31.61 -1.22 32.20
CA GLY A 153 32.06 -2.39 32.94
C GLY A 153 31.69 -3.71 32.24
N GLY A 154 32.43 -4.08 31.19
CA GLY A 154 32.29 -5.37 30.50
C GLY A 154 30.93 -5.61 29.83
N TYR A 155 30.15 -4.55 29.56
CA TYR A 155 28.86 -4.71 28.87
C TYR A 155 29.09 -5.18 27.43
N CYS A 156 28.57 -6.37 27.13
CA CYS A 156 28.62 -6.97 25.82
C CYS A 156 27.22 -7.08 25.24
N PHE A 157 26.98 -6.47 24.09
CA PHE A 157 25.71 -6.63 23.39
C PHE A 157 25.73 -7.95 22.62
N SER A 158 24.94 -8.94 23.06
CA SER A 158 24.81 -10.23 22.36
C SER A 158 23.48 -10.37 21.62
N LEU A 159 23.53 -10.85 20.38
CA LEU A 159 22.34 -11.11 19.55
C LEU A 159 21.51 -12.28 20.03
N THR A 160 22.09 -13.14 20.87
CA THR A 160 21.42 -14.33 21.41
C THR A 160 20.19 -13.98 22.24
N HIS A 161 20.20 -12.82 22.92
CA HIS A 161 19.04 -12.31 23.68
C HIS A 161 17.85 -11.91 22.79
N PHE A 162 18.10 -11.64 21.50
CA PHE A 162 17.06 -11.27 20.54
C PHE A 162 16.61 -12.46 19.67
N GLY A 163 16.99 -13.69 20.07
CA GLY A 163 16.56 -14.93 19.42
C GLY A 163 17.27 -15.24 18.10
N ILE A 164 18.33 -14.50 17.75
CA ILE A 164 19.13 -14.77 16.55
C ILE A 164 20.22 -15.77 16.95
N TYR A 165 19.85 -17.06 17.01
CA TYR A 165 20.77 -18.15 17.32
C TYR A 165 21.47 -18.64 16.05
N ARG A 166 22.79 -18.43 15.99
CA ARG A 166 23.64 -18.85 14.86
C ARG A 166 23.92 -20.35 14.83
N ASN A 167 23.92 -21.01 15.99
CA ASN A 167 24.35 -22.41 16.11
C ASN A 167 23.36 -23.40 15.45
N GLN A 168 22.10 -23.03 15.27
CA GLN A 168 21.08 -23.93 14.70
C GLN A 168 21.20 -24.07 13.18
N SER A 169 21.89 -23.15 12.50
CA SER A 169 22.08 -23.21 11.04
C SER A 169 23.38 -23.88 10.60
N PHE A 170 24.27 -24.24 11.54
CA PHE A 170 25.56 -24.86 11.24
C PHE A 170 25.72 -26.24 11.90
N PRO A 171 26.29 -27.23 11.19
CA PRO A 171 26.60 -28.54 11.77
C PRO A 171 27.48 -28.42 13.02
N PRO A 172 27.33 -29.32 14.01
CA PRO A 172 28.17 -29.34 15.19
C PRO A 172 29.65 -29.48 14.79
N GLY A 173 30.52 -28.61 15.32
CA GLY A 173 31.96 -28.61 15.06
C GLY A 173 32.47 -27.56 14.06
N ILE A 174 31.59 -26.79 13.43
CA ILE A 174 31.97 -25.67 12.56
C ILE A 174 31.75 -24.36 13.33
N THR A 175 32.81 -23.57 13.54
CA THR A 175 32.66 -22.19 14.05
C THR A 175 32.00 -21.35 12.97
N PRO A 176 30.77 -20.85 13.17
CA PRO A 176 30.10 -20.09 12.14
C PRO A 176 30.86 -18.76 11.89
N PRO A 177 30.79 -18.14 10.69
CA PRO A 177 31.56 -16.93 10.37
C PRO A 177 30.95 -15.67 10.99
N GLY A 178 31.66 -14.93 11.84
CA GLY A 178 31.16 -13.71 12.51
C GLY A 178 31.20 -13.74 14.05
N ARG A 179 30.76 -12.66 14.70
CA ARG A 179 30.76 -12.49 16.17
C ARG A 179 29.33 -12.56 16.72
N GLU A 180 29.16 -13.14 17.91
CA GLU A 180 27.85 -13.27 18.58
C GLU A 180 27.57 -12.16 19.59
N ALA A 181 28.63 -11.47 20.02
CA ALA A 181 28.55 -10.35 20.93
C ALA A 181 29.57 -9.27 20.57
N LEU A 182 29.18 -8.01 20.75
CA LEU A 182 30.06 -6.85 20.68
C LEU A 182 30.36 -6.35 22.09
N CYS A 183 31.61 -6.50 22.49
CA CYS A 183 32.13 -6.01 23.78
C CYS A 183 33.04 -4.77 23.60
N GLY A 184 33.46 -4.50 22.37
CA GLY A 184 34.34 -3.37 22.06
C GLY A 184 33.57 -2.05 22.09
N HIS A 185 34.04 -1.09 22.88
CA HIS A 185 33.45 0.25 22.98
C HIS A 185 33.21 0.94 21.64
N THR A 186 34.24 0.95 20.78
CA THR A 186 34.18 1.60 19.47
C THR A 186 33.17 0.92 18.54
N GLU A 187 33.08 -0.41 18.60
CA GLU A 187 32.13 -1.19 17.80
C GLU A 187 30.71 -0.97 18.29
N LEU A 188 30.51 -0.97 19.61
CA LEU A 188 29.21 -0.73 20.24
C LEU A 188 28.70 0.70 20.00
N ARG A 189 29.61 1.69 19.98
CA ARG A 189 29.30 3.06 19.57
C ARG A 189 28.79 3.12 18.12
N ARG A 190 29.53 2.49 17.20
CA ARG A 190 29.13 2.40 15.78
C ARG A 190 27.80 1.67 15.57
N PHE A 191 27.54 0.62 16.36
CA PHE A 191 26.24 -0.04 16.38
C PHE A 191 25.13 0.95 16.70
N CYS A 192 25.26 1.65 17.82
CA CYS A 192 24.26 2.62 18.28
C CYS A 192 24.06 3.78 17.31
N ASP A 193 25.12 4.27 16.69
CA ASP A 193 25.04 5.34 15.69
C ASP A 193 24.25 4.87 14.45
N ASN A 194 24.49 3.63 13.99
CA ASN A 194 23.72 3.05 12.88
C ASN A 194 22.24 2.82 13.25
N ILE A 195 21.94 2.48 14.51
CA ILE A 195 20.55 2.35 15.00
C ILE A 195 19.85 3.72 15.08
N GLU A 196 20.53 4.77 15.56
CA GLU A 196 19.95 6.11 15.65
C GLU A 196 19.70 6.71 14.24
N ILE A 197 20.53 6.35 13.26
CA ILE A 197 20.33 6.75 11.85
C ILE A 197 19.19 5.94 11.22
N SER A 198 19.13 4.62 11.41
CA SER A 198 18.15 3.75 10.73
C SER A 198 16.76 3.77 11.37
N GLY A 199 16.66 4.00 12.68
CA GLY A 199 15.40 4.00 13.44
C GLY A 199 14.33 4.94 12.90
N PRO A 200 14.63 6.25 12.75
CA PRO A 200 13.68 7.22 12.20
C PRO A 200 13.21 6.85 10.78
N LEU A 201 14.03 6.19 9.97
CA LEU A 201 13.62 5.74 8.65
C LEU A 201 12.54 4.66 8.72
N PHE A 202 12.58 3.75 9.71
CA PHE A 202 11.49 2.80 9.92
C PHE A 202 10.19 3.49 10.34
N CYS A 203 10.26 4.53 11.18
CA CYS A 203 9.09 5.34 11.53
C CYS A 203 8.49 6.04 10.30
N VAL A 204 9.33 6.63 9.45
CA VAL A 204 8.88 7.28 8.22
C VAL A 204 8.33 6.25 7.22
N ALA A 205 8.92 5.06 7.15
CA ALA A 205 8.37 3.96 6.34
C ALA A 205 6.97 3.58 6.82
N PHE A 206 6.75 3.44 8.13
CA PHE A 206 5.42 3.19 8.69
C PHE A 206 4.41 4.27 8.30
N VAL A 207 4.78 5.55 8.38
CA VAL A 207 3.91 6.64 7.91
C VAL A 207 3.59 6.49 6.42
N GLY A 208 4.58 6.11 5.60
CA GLY A 208 4.38 5.80 4.19
C GLY A 208 3.35 4.68 3.97
N ALA A 209 3.43 3.58 4.73
CA ALA A 209 2.46 2.48 4.67
C ALA A 209 1.05 2.91 5.09
N VAL A 210 0.93 3.75 6.12
CA VAL A 210 -0.36 4.35 6.54
C VAL A 210 -0.93 5.23 5.44
N LEU A 211 -0.12 6.05 4.78
CA LEU A 211 -0.57 6.86 3.64
C LEU A 211 -1.10 5.99 2.50
N ILE A 212 -0.46 4.86 2.20
CA ILE A 212 -0.97 3.90 1.21
C ILE A 212 -2.35 3.38 1.63
N CYS A 213 -2.53 2.97 2.89
CA CYS A 213 -3.83 2.50 3.40
C CYS A 213 -4.91 3.57 3.28
N LEU A 214 -4.60 4.81 3.66
CA LEU A 214 -5.52 5.95 3.54
C LEU A 214 -5.88 6.24 2.08
N GLY A 215 -4.89 6.26 1.19
CA GLY A 215 -5.13 6.44 -0.25
C GLY A 215 -6.01 5.34 -0.84
N MET A 216 -5.78 4.08 -0.44
CA MET A 216 -6.62 2.94 -0.83
C MET A 216 -8.05 3.05 -0.31
N LEU A 217 -8.24 3.51 0.94
CA LEU A 217 -9.56 3.79 1.49
C LEU A 217 -10.29 4.87 0.67
N HIS A 218 -9.61 5.96 0.32
CA HIS A 218 -10.16 7.00 -0.55
C HIS A 218 -10.54 6.47 -1.94
N PHE A 219 -9.72 5.60 -2.52
CA PHE A 219 -10.06 4.92 -3.77
C PHE A 219 -11.30 4.03 -3.64
N MET A 220 -11.42 3.25 -2.56
CA MET A 220 -12.59 2.41 -2.31
C MET A 220 -13.88 3.22 -2.19
N VAL A 221 -13.85 4.34 -1.45
CA VAL A 221 -15.00 5.26 -1.34
C VAL A 221 -15.38 5.82 -2.71
N SER A 222 -14.39 6.21 -3.51
CA SER A 222 -14.61 6.71 -4.87
C SER A 222 -15.21 5.63 -5.79
N LEU A 223 -14.71 4.39 -5.71
CA LEU A 223 -15.24 3.25 -6.45
C LEU A 223 -16.66 2.90 -6.02
N ALA A 224 -16.97 2.97 -4.72
CA ALA A 224 -18.32 2.75 -4.21
C ALA A 224 -19.31 3.79 -4.72
N ALA A 225 -18.91 5.06 -4.73
CA ALA A 225 -19.73 6.12 -5.32
C ALA A 225 -19.98 5.87 -6.81
N ASN A 226 -18.93 5.50 -7.56
CA ASN A 226 -19.05 5.20 -8.99
C ASN A 226 -19.90 3.95 -9.26
N TYR A 227 -19.74 2.90 -8.46
CA TYR A 227 -20.54 1.67 -8.54
C TYR A 227 -22.03 1.97 -8.33
N THR A 228 -22.36 2.72 -7.29
CA THR A 228 -23.75 3.13 -7.00
C THR A 228 -24.31 3.99 -8.11
N ARG A 229 -23.55 4.95 -8.67
CA ARG A 229 -24.01 5.73 -9.82
C ARG A 229 -24.30 4.88 -11.04
N ILE A 230 -23.43 3.92 -11.37
CA ILE A 230 -23.62 3.03 -12.52
C ILE A 230 -24.85 2.13 -12.29
N ARG A 231 -25.04 1.63 -11.06
CA ARG A 231 -26.22 0.84 -10.68
C ARG A 231 -27.51 1.64 -10.87
N ILE A 232 -27.60 2.84 -10.28
CA ILE A 232 -28.80 3.69 -10.36
C ILE A 232 -29.09 4.09 -11.81
N SER A 233 -28.06 4.40 -12.60
CA SER A 233 -28.23 4.75 -14.02
C SER A 233 -28.87 3.61 -14.80
N LYS A 234 -28.55 2.36 -14.47
CA LYS A 234 -29.18 1.17 -15.09
C LYS A 234 -30.63 1.03 -14.67
N GLU A 235 -30.91 1.10 -13.36
CA GLU A 235 -32.28 1.02 -12.86
C GLU A 235 -33.17 2.07 -13.55
N LEU A 236 -32.64 3.28 -13.76
CA LEU A 236 -33.33 4.34 -14.52
C LEU A 236 -33.51 4.01 -16.02
N THR A 237 -32.50 3.44 -16.68
CA THR A 237 -32.61 3.04 -18.10
C THR A 237 -33.59 1.88 -18.29
N ASP A 238 -33.53 0.85 -17.44
CA ASP A 238 -34.45 -0.29 -17.50
C ASP A 238 -35.91 0.16 -17.26
N LEU A 239 -36.12 1.11 -16.33
CA LEU A 239 -37.45 1.71 -16.11
C LEU A 239 -37.93 2.51 -17.32
N ARG A 240 -37.04 3.25 -17.98
CA ARG A 240 -37.39 4.02 -19.19
C ARG A 240 -37.75 3.10 -20.36
N ASP A 241 -36.94 2.07 -20.59
CA ASP A 241 -37.18 1.12 -21.68
C ASP A 241 -38.52 0.37 -21.47
N ALA A 242 -38.90 0.08 -20.21
CA ALA A 242 -40.20 -0.51 -19.89
C ALA A 242 -41.37 0.43 -20.21
N VAL A 243 -41.27 1.73 -19.86
CA VAL A 243 -42.29 2.74 -20.17
C VAL A 243 -42.42 2.93 -21.69
N ASP A 244 -41.30 3.02 -22.42
CA ASP A 244 -41.31 3.19 -23.88
C ASP A 244 -42.00 1.98 -24.58
N VAL A 245 -41.89 0.76 -24.02
CA VAL A 245 -42.60 -0.43 -24.53
C VAL A 245 -44.10 -0.35 -24.25
N GLU A 246 -44.51 0.06 -23.05
CA GLU A 246 -45.94 0.23 -22.70
C GLU A 246 -46.63 1.30 -23.58
N GLU A 247 -45.95 2.41 -23.89
CA GLU A 247 -46.47 3.44 -24.79
C GLU A 247 -46.68 2.90 -26.22
N LEU A 248 -45.77 2.06 -26.73
CA LEU A 248 -45.90 1.44 -28.05
C LEU A 248 -47.09 0.47 -28.13
N GLU A 249 -47.34 -0.32 -27.07
CA GLU A 249 -48.49 -1.24 -27.01
C GLU A 249 -49.83 -0.49 -26.99
N LEU A 250 -49.91 0.62 -26.24
CA LEU A 250 -51.09 1.50 -26.23
C LEU A 250 -51.37 2.09 -27.62
N HIS A 251 -50.34 2.62 -28.28
CA HIS A 251 -50.48 3.18 -29.62
C HIS A 251 -50.91 2.14 -30.66
N SER A 252 -50.43 0.89 -30.56
CA SER A 252 -50.86 -0.19 -31.46
C SER A 252 -52.35 -0.54 -31.25
N ASN A 253 -52.80 -0.63 -30.01
CA ASN A 253 -54.19 -0.99 -29.67
C ASN A 253 -55.20 0.07 -30.15
N ASP A 254 -54.84 1.35 -30.10
CA ASP A 254 -55.69 2.43 -30.61
C ASP A 254 -55.81 2.40 -32.14
N ILE A 255 -54.75 2.03 -32.86
CA ILE A 255 -54.79 1.85 -34.32
C ILE A 255 -55.69 0.69 -34.71
N ASP A 256 -55.61 -0.46 -34.01
CA ASP A 256 -56.46 -1.62 -34.28
C ASP A 256 -57.94 -1.38 -33.99
N LYS A 257 -58.26 -0.58 -32.97
CA LYS A 257 -59.65 -0.14 -32.73
C LYS A 257 -60.17 0.76 -33.85
N ASN A 258 -59.34 1.64 -34.37
CA ASN A 258 -59.75 2.53 -35.46
C ASN A 258 -59.85 1.79 -36.81
N SER A 259 -59.05 0.75 -37.06
CA SER A 259 -59.11 -0.04 -38.29
C SER A 259 -60.30 -1.01 -38.32
N SER A 260 -60.78 -1.48 -37.17
CA SER A 260 -61.94 -2.36 -37.04
C SER A 260 -63.30 -1.66 -37.10
N GLN A 261 -63.33 -0.32 -37.11
CA GLN A 261 -64.55 0.48 -37.30
C GLN A 261 -64.84 0.87 -38.76
N TYR A 262 -63.99 0.50 -39.72
CA TYR A 262 -64.18 0.76 -41.15
C TYR A 262 -64.47 -0.51 -41.95
#